data_AF-A0A2V3UNS8-F1
#
_entry.id   AF-A0A2V3UNS8-F1
#
_cell.length_a   1.000
_cell.length_b   1.000
_cell.length_c   1.000
_cell.angle_alpha   90.00
_cell.angle_beta   90.00
_cell.angle_gamma   90.00
#
_symmetry.space_group_name_H-M   'P 1'
#
loop_
_entity.id
_entity.type
_entity.pdbx_description
1 polymer ?
#
loop_
_entity_poly.entity_id
_entity_poly.type
_entity_poly.pdbx_seq_one_letter_code
_entity_poly.pdbx_strand_id
1 'polypeptide(L)'
;MGRPALDPAIKAARYEAARIEARRLNNGKLLPRRVYATPMPTGKVYIRYEPATGPKVMLRSPIGSAEFYDELSALMRGTARPPVRRAASPPRSAVSQPGTWQALCEEFFESSAFRKYAARCRRVRRRVLERTWSEPIHGQEPNGLRFGAMPVERFRFKAISILKERFARIATVPDEMYPADRRKDRCIPTAPEAGNSVVRYIRAVFEWAKEQHPDAVDGRNWAREVRLYPSSRSGFKVWKAEQCAAYEARHPRGTLARLVYDLAKFSGQRVSDVARLGPHMLDHDYKGR
;
A
#
# COMPACT_ATOMS: atom_id res chain seq x y z
N MET A 1 -12.37 -2.91 -3.48
CA MET A 1 -12.80 -3.03 -2.07
C MET A 1 -12.62 -1.68 -1.40
N GLY A 2 -13.69 -0.89 -1.28
CA GLY A 2 -13.68 0.23 -0.34
C GLY A 2 -13.44 -0.32 1.06
N ARG A 3 -12.65 0.38 1.90
CA ARG A 3 -12.49 -0.01 3.31
C ARG A 3 -13.90 -0.18 3.91
N PRO A 4 -14.19 -1.27 4.64
CA PRO A 4 -15.49 -1.42 5.30
C PRO A 4 -15.75 -0.19 6.16
N ALA A 5 -16.99 0.30 6.12
CA ALA A 5 -17.41 1.42 6.95
C ALA A 5 -17.14 1.03 8.42
N LEU A 6 -16.41 1.89 9.14
CA LEU A 6 -16.17 1.70 10.56
C LEU A 6 -17.51 1.72 11.30
N ASP A 7 -17.66 0.84 12.27
CA ASP A 7 -18.78 0.81 13.21
C ASP A 7 -19.05 2.24 13.75
N PRO A 8 -20.31 2.73 13.71
CA PRO A 8 -20.68 4.03 14.27
C PRO A 8 -20.20 4.26 15.70
N ALA A 9 -20.21 3.22 16.56
CA ALA A 9 -19.73 3.31 17.94
C ALA A 9 -18.21 3.54 18.01
N ILE A 10 -17.44 2.81 17.18
CA ILE A 10 -15.98 3.00 17.08
C ILE A 10 -15.67 4.42 16.53
N LYS A 11 -16.45 4.91 15.57
CA LYS A 11 -16.30 6.26 15.02
C LYS A 11 -16.58 7.34 16.07
N ALA A 12 -17.63 7.17 16.88
CA ALA A 12 -17.96 8.07 17.98
C ALA A 12 -16.87 8.08 19.06
N ALA A 13 -16.41 6.91 19.51
CA ALA A 13 -15.34 6.79 20.50
C ALA A 13 -14.04 7.45 20.03
N ARG A 14 -13.67 7.27 18.75
CA ARG A 14 -12.52 7.92 18.14
C ARG A 14 -12.64 9.45 18.10
N TYR A 15 -13.83 9.96 17.78
CA TYR A 15 -14.08 11.39 17.78
C TYR A 15 -14.00 11.97 19.20
N GLU A 16 -14.56 11.27 20.19
CA GLU A 16 -14.47 11.67 21.60
C GLU A 16 -13.04 11.72 22.11
N ALA A 17 -12.21 10.71 21.80
CA ALA A 17 -10.80 10.72 22.12
C ALA A 17 -10.08 11.94 21.51
N ALA A 18 -10.33 12.22 20.22
CA ALA A 18 -9.77 13.40 19.56
C ALA A 18 -10.29 14.72 20.16
N ARG A 19 -11.55 14.76 20.60
CA ARG A 19 -12.16 15.94 21.25
C ARG A 19 -11.49 16.24 22.59
N ILE A 20 -11.26 15.20 23.40
CA ILE A 20 -10.54 15.30 24.68
C ILE A 20 -9.11 15.80 24.44
N GLU A 21 -8.40 15.22 23.49
CA GLU A 21 -7.02 15.61 23.16
C GLU A 21 -6.94 17.06 22.64
N ALA A 22 -7.84 17.45 21.73
CA ALA A 22 -7.89 18.83 21.22
C ALA A 22 -8.17 19.83 22.35
N ARG A 23 -9.08 19.50 23.28
CA ARG A 23 -9.35 20.33 24.46
C ARG A 23 -8.13 20.44 25.37
N ARG A 24 -7.41 19.35 25.60
CA ARG A 24 -6.16 19.33 26.36
C ARG A 24 -5.11 20.25 25.73
N LEU A 25 -4.92 20.17 24.42
CA LEU A 25 -3.93 20.99 23.68
C LEU A 25 -4.28 22.48 23.70
N ASN A 26 -5.56 22.83 23.54
CA ASN A 26 -6.03 24.21 23.56
C ASN A 26 -5.99 24.82 24.97
N ASN A 27 -6.43 24.09 25.99
CA ASN A 27 -6.51 24.59 27.36
C ASN A 27 -5.15 24.56 28.09
N GLY A 28 -4.27 23.64 27.72
CA GLY A 28 -2.96 23.47 28.36
C GLY A 28 -1.93 24.55 28.04
N LYS A 29 -2.29 25.61 27.28
CA LYS A 29 -1.35 26.63 26.76
C LYS A 29 -0.14 26.05 26.01
N LEU A 30 -0.24 24.81 25.53
CA LEU A 30 0.83 24.11 24.80
C LEU A 30 0.98 24.60 23.35
N LEU A 31 0.01 25.35 22.85
CA LEU A 31 -0.02 25.86 21.48
C LEU A 31 0.34 27.35 21.45
N PRO A 32 1.18 27.80 20.49
CA PRO A 32 1.47 29.21 20.29
C PRO A 32 0.23 30.06 19.99
N ARG A 33 0.35 31.39 20.15
CA ARG A 33 -0.77 32.32 19.90
C ARG A 33 -1.33 32.13 18.49
N ARG A 34 -2.67 32.13 18.38
CA ARG A 34 -3.42 31.92 17.13
C ARG A 34 -3.27 30.52 16.51
N VAL A 35 -2.74 29.55 17.27
CA VAL A 35 -2.70 28.14 16.89
C VAL A 35 -3.67 27.36 17.76
N TYR A 36 -4.51 26.51 17.15
CA TYR A 36 -5.54 25.75 17.84
C TYR A 36 -5.67 24.34 17.27
N ALA A 37 -5.99 23.41 18.15
CA ALA A 37 -6.31 22.03 17.85
C ALA A 37 -7.79 21.88 17.53
N THR A 38 -8.11 21.25 16.39
CA THR A 38 -9.47 20.92 15.96
C THR A 38 -9.64 19.40 15.88
N PRO A 39 -10.62 18.80 16.58
CA PRO A 39 -10.90 17.38 16.44
C PRO A 39 -11.63 17.11 15.12
N MET A 40 -11.31 15.99 14.47
CA MET A 40 -11.93 15.56 13.23
C MET A 40 -12.79 14.29 13.43
N PRO A 41 -13.90 14.12 12.68
CA PRO A 41 -14.73 12.90 12.74
C PRO A 41 -13.99 11.59 12.42
N THR A 42 -12.76 11.68 11.91
CA THR A 42 -11.87 10.54 11.66
C THR A 42 -11.11 10.07 12.91
N GLY A 43 -11.26 10.75 14.04
CA GLY A 43 -10.48 10.52 15.27
C GLY A 43 -9.07 11.11 15.24
N LYS A 44 -8.83 12.11 14.38
CA LYS A 44 -7.55 12.81 14.30
C LYS A 44 -7.70 14.21 14.86
N VAL A 45 -6.64 14.74 15.46
CA VAL A 45 -6.56 16.15 15.85
C VAL A 45 -5.72 16.90 14.82
N TYR A 46 -6.27 17.94 14.23
CA TYR A 46 -5.57 18.82 13.30
C TYR A 46 -5.19 20.12 13.97
N ILE A 47 -3.94 20.54 13.79
CA ILE A 47 -3.45 21.81 14.30
C ILE A 47 -3.55 22.84 13.19
N ARG A 48 -4.17 23.96 13.51
CA ARG A 48 -4.43 25.04 12.55
C ARG A 48 -3.96 26.36 13.11
N TYR A 49 -3.41 27.18 12.23
CA TYR A 49 -3.04 28.56 12.46
C TYR A 49 -4.11 29.49 11.88
N GLU A 50 -4.56 30.45 12.67
CA GLU A 50 -5.53 31.48 12.27
C GLU A 50 -4.80 32.80 12.03
N PRO A 51 -4.55 33.20 10.76
CA PRO A 51 -3.85 34.45 10.46
C PRO A 51 -4.68 35.69 10.84
N ALA A 52 -4.04 36.86 10.88
CA ALA A 52 -4.70 38.17 11.12
C ALA A 52 -5.84 38.43 10.15
N THR A 53 -5.59 38.08 8.89
CA THR A 53 -6.49 38.27 7.78
C THR A 53 -6.44 37.00 6.93
N GLY A 54 -7.62 36.48 6.58
CA GLY A 54 -7.76 35.29 5.73
C GLY A 54 -8.13 33.98 6.46
N PRO A 55 -8.22 32.88 5.70
CA PRO A 55 -8.74 31.62 6.19
C PRO A 55 -7.75 30.87 7.08
N LYS A 56 -8.32 30.01 7.92
CA LYS A 56 -7.63 29.09 8.81
C LYS A 56 -6.75 28.09 8.04
N VAL A 57 -5.48 28.02 8.40
CA VAL A 57 -4.47 27.21 7.71
C VAL A 57 -4.07 25.99 8.54
N MET A 58 -4.10 24.79 7.95
CA MET A 58 -3.60 23.59 8.62
C MET A 58 -2.07 23.51 8.60
N LEU A 59 -1.47 23.27 9.78
CA LEU A 59 -0.07 22.89 9.96
C LEU A 59 0.09 21.39 9.73
N ARG A 60 1.14 20.99 9.02
CA ARG A 60 1.37 19.61 8.57
C ARG A 60 2.40 18.89 9.44
N SER A 61 3.29 19.64 10.06
CA SER A 61 4.36 19.13 10.93
C SER A 61 3.83 18.72 12.31
N PRO A 62 4.48 17.74 12.98
CA PRO A 62 4.10 17.32 14.33
C PRO A 62 4.33 18.44 15.35
N ILE A 63 3.43 18.57 16.34
CA ILE A 63 3.50 19.59 17.40
C ILE A 63 4.84 19.48 18.14
N GLY A 64 5.50 20.61 18.36
CA GLY A 64 6.75 20.70 19.12
C GLY A 64 8.03 20.37 18.34
N SER A 65 7.92 19.96 17.07
CA SER A 65 9.10 19.75 16.20
C SER A 65 9.70 21.06 15.69
N ALA A 66 10.97 21.06 15.31
CA ALA A 66 11.61 22.23 14.69
C ALA A 66 10.89 22.63 13.39
N GLU A 67 10.50 21.63 12.58
CA GLU A 67 9.75 21.83 11.34
C GLU A 67 8.37 22.45 11.54
N PHE A 68 7.78 22.30 12.73
CA PHE A 68 6.53 22.94 13.11
C PHE A 68 6.71 24.44 13.33
N TYR A 69 7.77 24.85 14.03
CA TYR A 69 8.06 26.26 14.25
C TYR A 69 8.53 26.95 12.95
N ASP A 70 9.23 26.24 12.07
CA ASP A 70 9.59 26.74 10.74
C ASP A 70 8.33 26.98 9.87
N GLU A 71 7.40 26.03 9.81
CA GLU A 71 6.14 26.19 9.07
C GLU A 71 5.29 27.33 9.68
N LEU A 72 5.21 27.42 11.00
CA LEU A 72 4.47 28.48 11.71
C LEU A 72 5.08 29.86 11.46
N SER A 73 6.40 30.00 11.54
CA SER A 73 7.08 31.27 11.31
C SER A 73 6.97 31.73 9.85
N ALA A 74 7.01 30.80 8.88
CA ALA A 74 6.75 31.10 7.49
C ALA A 74 5.31 31.60 7.26
N LEU A 75 4.32 30.97 7.91
CA LEU A 75 2.92 31.40 7.85
C LEU A 75 2.69 32.76 8.50
N MET A 76 3.35 33.04 9.63
CA MET A 76 3.29 34.35 10.29
C MET A 76 3.89 35.46 9.43
N ARG A 77 4.96 35.17 8.69
CA ARG A 77 5.64 36.13 7.78
C ARG A 77 4.97 36.25 6.41
N GLY A 78 3.95 35.44 6.10
CA GLY A 78 3.33 35.39 4.78
C GLY A 78 4.25 34.86 3.67
N THR A 79 5.35 34.19 4.02
CA THR A 79 6.31 33.64 3.07
C THR A 79 5.92 32.22 2.64
N ALA A 80 6.50 31.75 1.52
CA ALA A 80 6.31 30.37 1.07
C ALA A 80 6.68 29.37 2.18
N ARG A 81 5.85 28.33 2.34
CA ARG A 81 6.09 27.31 3.36
C ARG A 81 7.29 26.44 2.99
N PRO A 82 8.12 26.04 3.96
CA PRO A 82 9.16 25.07 3.70
C PRO A 82 8.54 23.75 3.19
N PRO A 83 9.20 23.05 2.25
CA PRO A 83 8.73 21.76 1.79
C PRO A 83 8.69 20.80 2.98
N VAL A 84 7.57 20.07 3.13
CA VAL A 84 7.47 19.02 4.16
C VAL A 84 8.56 18.00 3.85
N ARG A 85 9.59 17.96 4.70
CA ARG A 85 10.62 16.91 4.67
C ARG A 85 9.92 15.61 5.01
N ARG A 86 9.39 14.92 4.00
CA ARG A 86 9.05 13.50 4.14
C ARG A 86 10.34 12.84 4.61
N ALA A 87 10.27 12.07 5.70
CA ALA A 87 11.37 11.18 6.07
C ALA A 87 11.88 10.56 4.77
N ALA A 88 13.17 10.78 4.47
CA ALA A 88 13.77 10.27 3.25
C ALA A 88 13.37 8.81 3.16
N SER A 89 12.88 8.38 1.99
CA SER A 89 12.79 6.95 1.74
C SER A 89 14.14 6.36 2.12
N PRO A 90 14.19 5.23 2.85
CA PRO A 90 15.45 4.65 3.27
C PRO A 90 16.39 4.67 2.06
N PRO A 91 17.65 5.09 2.25
CA PRO A 91 18.58 5.25 1.13
C PRO A 91 18.46 4.02 0.23
N ARG A 92 18.34 4.24 -1.09
CA ARG A 92 18.48 3.15 -2.06
C ARG A 92 19.68 2.34 -1.60
N SER A 93 19.46 1.05 -1.38
CA SER A 93 20.43 0.17 -0.75
C SER A 93 21.82 0.42 -1.32
N ALA A 94 22.82 0.46 -0.43
CA ALA A 94 24.22 0.62 -0.76
C ALA A 94 24.58 -0.24 -2.00
N VAL A 95 25.49 0.29 -2.82
CA VAL A 95 26.02 -0.34 -4.05
C VAL A 95 25.88 -1.86 -4.01
N SER A 96 25.12 -2.41 -4.98
CA SER A 96 24.88 -3.84 -5.05
C SER A 96 26.22 -4.57 -5.13
N GLN A 97 26.48 -5.41 -4.12
CA GLN A 97 27.68 -6.22 -4.10
C GLN A 97 27.46 -7.43 -5.02
N PRO A 98 28.41 -7.80 -5.88
CA PRO A 98 28.31 -9.01 -6.69
C PRO A 98 28.01 -10.25 -5.84
N GLY A 99 27.20 -11.18 -6.35
CA GLY A 99 26.80 -12.39 -5.61
C GLY A 99 25.71 -12.19 -4.55
N THR A 100 25.14 -10.99 -4.42
CA THR A 100 23.98 -10.74 -3.56
C THR A 100 22.64 -10.90 -4.27
N TRP A 101 21.57 -11.11 -3.49
CA TRP A 101 20.21 -11.17 -4.01
C TRP A 101 19.80 -9.90 -4.76
N GLN A 102 20.24 -8.71 -4.32
CA GLN A 102 19.99 -7.46 -5.02
C GLN A 102 20.66 -7.45 -6.40
N ALA A 103 21.96 -7.78 -6.47
CA ALA A 103 22.70 -7.82 -7.73
C ALA A 103 22.06 -8.80 -8.73
N LEU A 104 21.67 -9.99 -8.28
CA LEU A 104 20.98 -10.98 -9.12
C LEU A 104 19.64 -10.44 -9.68
N CYS A 105 18.88 -9.70 -8.86
CA CYS A 105 17.63 -9.09 -9.32
C CYS A 105 17.87 -7.97 -10.35
N GLU A 106 18.90 -7.16 -10.14
CA GLU A 106 19.27 -6.06 -11.04
C GLU A 106 19.67 -6.62 -12.41
N GLU A 107 20.50 -7.66 -12.44
CA GLU A 107 20.87 -8.34 -13.68
C GLU A 107 19.66 -9.01 -14.35
N PHE A 108 18.79 -9.65 -13.57
CA PHE A 108 17.52 -10.17 -14.10
C PHE A 108 16.69 -9.08 -14.77
N PHE A 109 16.66 -7.85 -14.24
CA PHE A 109 15.92 -6.75 -14.85
C PHE A 109 16.47 -6.30 -16.20
N GLU A 110 17.76 -6.52 -16.44
CA GLU A 110 18.42 -6.20 -17.70
C GLU A 110 18.26 -7.33 -18.72
N SER A 111 18.04 -8.57 -18.24
CA SER A 111 17.86 -9.75 -19.08
C SER A 111 16.72 -9.66 -20.10
N SER A 112 16.88 -10.39 -21.21
CA SER A 112 15.83 -10.57 -22.22
C SER A 112 14.59 -11.27 -21.63
N ALA A 113 14.79 -12.19 -20.67
CA ALA A 113 13.72 -12.89 -19.97
C ALA A 113 12.76 -11.91 -19.26
N PHE A 114 13.29 -10.87 -18.63
CA PHE A 114 12.47 -9.83 -17.99
C PHE A 114 11.85 -8.86 -19.01
N ARG A 115 12.60 -8.51 -20.06
CA ARG A 115 12.13 -7.59 -21.11
C ARG A 115 10.93 -8.14 -21.88
N LYS A 116 10.80 -9.47 -22.03
CA LYS A 116 9.64 -10.14 -22.66
C LYS A 116 8.30 -9.84 -21.99
N TYR A 117 8.26 -9.48 -20.70
CA TYR A 117 7.00 -9.15 -20.03
C TYR A 117 6.42 -7.80 -20.48
N ALA A 118 5.08 -7.69 -20.49
CA ALA A 118 4.37 -6.42 -20.70
C ALA A 118 4.79 -5.33 -19.69
N ALA A 119 4.71 -4.05 -20.06
CA ALA A 119 5.22 -2.94 -19.26
C ALA A 119 4.64 -2.89 -17.82
N ARG A 120 3.32 -3.08 -17.65
CA ARG A 120 2.69 -3.15 -16.32
C ARG A 120 3.21 -4.33 -15.51
N CYS A 121 3.39 -5.47 -16.16
CA CYS A 121 3.92 -6.70 -15.58
C CYS A 121 5.37 -6.53 -15.10
N ARG A 122 6.22 -5.85 -15.87
CA ARG A 122 7.58 -5.47 -15.47
C ARG A 122 7.55 -4.55 -14.26
N ARG A 123 6.75 -3.49 -14.29
CA ARG A 123 6.63 -2.51 -13.19
C ARG A 123 6.23 -3.14 -11.86
N VAL A 124 5.21 -4.01 -11.86
CA VAL A 124 4.73 -4.66 -10.64
C VAL A 124 5.77 -5.65 -10.09
N ARG A 125 6.36 -6.48 -10.97
CA ARG A 125 7.43 -7.43 -10.57
C ARG A 125 8.63 -6.72 -9.98
N ARG A 126 9.15 -5.69 -10.66
CA ARG A 126 10.26 -4.87 -10.20
C ARG A 126 9.97 -4.28 -8.82
N ARG A 127 8.82 -3.63 -8.64
CA ARG A 127 8.42 -3.05 -7.35
C ARG A 127 8.40 -4.07 -6.21
N VAL A 128 7.91 -5.28 -6.48
CA VAL A 128 7.83 -6.33 -5.45
C VAL A 128 9.23 -6.88 -5.12
N LEU A 129 10.07 -7.13 -6.13
CA LEU A 129 11.44 -7.59 -5.95
C LEU A 129 12.29 -6.53 -5.24
N GLU A 130 12.22 -5.25 -5.64
CA GLU A 130 12.88 -4.14 -4.94
C GLU A 130 12.46 -4.05 -3.47
N ARG A 131 11.18 -4.29 -3.17
CA ARG A 131 10.70 -4.30 -1.79
C ARG A 131 11.38 -5.40 -0.97
N THR A 132 11.67 -6.57 -1.56
CA THR A 132 12.36 -7.65 -0.84
C THR A 132 13.72 -7.21 -0.30
N TRP A 133 14.42 -6.30 -0.98
CA TRP A 133 15.75 -5.85 -0.57
C TRP A 133 15.74 -5.12 0.77
N SER A 134 14.68 -4.36 1.03
CA SER A 134 14.52 -3.54 2.23
C SER A 134 14.07 -4.35 3.46
N GLU A 135 13.55 -5.56 3.28
CA GLU A 135 13.04 -6.38 4.38
C GLU A 135 14.23 -6.87 5.26
N PRO A 136 14.15 -6.72 6.60
CA PRO A 136 15.22 -7.20 7.49
C PRO A 136 15.28 -8.74 7.49
N ILE A 137 16.42 -9.38 7.74
CA ILE A 137 16.50 -10.85 7.75
C ILE A 137 15.89 -11.40 9.04
N HIS A 138 16.34 -10.84 10.16
CA HIS A 138 15.80 -11.12 11.49
C HIS A 138 14.61 -10.18 11.77
N GLY A 139 13.87 -10.41 12.86
CA GLY A 139 12.71 -9.60 13.27
C GLY A 139 13.10 -8.19 13.71
N GLN A 140 12.61 -7.75 14.86
CA GLN A 140 12.98 -6.45 15.47
C GLN A 140 14.44 -6.39 15.98
N GLU A 141 15.28 -7.37 15.63
CA GLU A 141 16.66 -7.44 16.13
C GLU A 141 17.63 -6.56 15.34
N PRO A 142 18.67 -6.01 16.01
CA PRO A 142 19.30 -4.74 15.64
C PRO A 142 20.48 -4.88 14.67
N ASN A 143 20.72 -6.07 14.11
CA ASN A 143 21.93 -6.29 13.29
C ASN A 143 21.86 -5.58 11.93
N GLY A 144 20.72 -4.98 11.55
CA GLY A 144 20.57 -4.20 10.32
C GLY A 144 20.66 -5.00 9.02
N LEU A 145 20.88 -6.32 9.10
CA LEU A 145 20.99 -7.22 7.96
C LEU A 145 19.68 -7.28 7.17
N ARG A 146 19.76 -7.05 5.86
CA ARG A 146 18.60 -7.02 4.95
C ARG A 146 18.73 -8.09 3.87
N PHE A 147 17.59 -8.53 3.35
CA PHE A 147 17.56 -9.53 2.28
C PHE A 147 18.26 -9.07 0.99
N GLY A 148 18.34 -7.77 0.71
CA GLY A 148 19.04 -7.26 -0.47
C GLY A 148 20.53 -7.61 -0.48
N ALA A 149 21.18 -7.52 0.69
CA ALA A 149 22.60 -7.82 0.88
C ALA A 149 22.86 -9.32 1.18
N MET A 150 21.84 -10.18 1.16
CA MET A 150 22.01 -11.60 1.42
C MET A 150 22.77 -12.25 0.25
N PRO A 151 23.85 -13.02 0.51
CA PRO A 151 24.49 -13.83 -0.52
C PRO A 151 23.51 -14.82 -1.14
N VAL A 152 23.50 -14.94 -2.46
CA VAL A 152 22.54 -15.80 -3.20
C VAL A 152 22.63 -17.26 -2.74
N GLU A 153 23.83 -17.75 -2.44
CA GLU A 153 24.08 -19.12 -1.92
C GLU A 153 23.31 -19.43 -0.61
N ARG A 154 23.07 -18.39 0.21
CA ARG A 154 22.33 -18.48 1.47
C ARG A 154 20.84 -18.15 1.29
N PHE A 155 20.44 -17.59 0.13
CA PHE A 155 19.06 -17.27 -0.20
C PHE A 155 18.28 -18.53 -0.62
N ARG A 156 18.00 -19.41 0.35
CA ARG A 156 17.33 -20.71 0.14
C ARG A 156 15.85 -20.67 0.56
N PHE A 157 15.23 -21.84 0.64
CA PHE A 157 13.83 -22.04 1.04
C PHE A 157 13.39 -21.23 2.27
N LYS A 158 14.22 -21.16 3.32
CA LYS A 158 13.86 -20.47 4.59
C LYS A 158 13.75 -18.96 4.39
N ALA A 159 14.67 -18.35 3.66
CA ALA A 159 14.66 -16.93 3.33
C ALA A 159 13.38 -16.55 2.56
N ILE A 160 13.03 -17.36 1.56
CA ILE A 160 11.85 -17.13 0.71
C ILE A 160 10.56 -17.31 1.52
N SER A 161 10.53 -18.27 2.44
CA SER A 161 9.39 -18.48 3.34
C SER A 161 9.16 -17.29 4.28
N ILE A 162 10.24 -16.70 4.83
CA ILE A 162 10.17 -15.49 5.65
C ILE A 162 9.62 -14.31 4.84
N LEU A 163 10.12 -14.10 3.62
CA LEU A 163 9.61 -13.05 2.73
C LEU A 163 8.12 -13.26 2.40
N LYS A 164 7.72 -14.50 2.11
CA LYS A 164 6.32 -14.86 1.85
C LYS A 164 5.42 -14.47 3.03
N GLU A 165 5.79 -14.84 4.25
CA GLU A 165 5.03 -14.55 5.47
C GLU A 165 4.89 -13.04 5.72
N ARG A 166 5.98 -12.29 5.55
CA ARG A 166 5.98 -10.83 5.74
C ARG A 166 5.10 -10.10 4.75
N PHE A 167 5.15 -10.50 3.49
CA PHE A 167 4.29 -9.90 2.47
C PHE A 167 2.83 -10.32 2.62
N ALA A 168 2.57 -11.50 3.20
CA ALA A 168 1.22 -11.95 3.49
C ALA A 168 0.52 -11.20 4.64
N ARG A 169 1.24 -10.34 5.38
CA ARG A 169 0.72 -9.53 6.49
C ARG A 169 -0.08 -10.39 7.47
N ILE A 170 0.64 -11.16 8.27
CA ILE A 170 0.05 -12.02 9.28
C ILE A 170 -0.59 -11.17 10.37
N ALA A 171 -1.86 -11.44 10.68
CA ALA A 171 -2.55 -10.87 11.83
C ALA A 171 -2.84 -11.99 12.84
N THR A 172 -2.58 -11.72 14.11
CA THR A 172 -3.02 -12.57 15.21
C THR A 172 -4.49 -12.28 15.47
N VAL A 173 -5.33 -13.31 15.36
CA VAL A 173 -6.75 -13.20 15.70
C VAL A 173 -6.92 -13.52 17.19
N PRO A 174 -7.59 -12.67 17.99
CA PRO A 174 -7.93 -12.98 19.37
C PRO A 174 -8.78 -14.26 19.47
N ASP A 175 -8.53 -15.07 20.49
CA ASP A 175 -9.10 -16.42 20.67
C ASP A 175 -10.64 -16.42 20.74
N GLU A 176 -11.23 -15.34 21.27
CA GLU A 176 -12.68 -15.17 21.47
C GLU A 176 -13.53 -15.29 20.19
N MET A 177 -12.94 -15.10 19.00
CA MET A 177 -13.68 -15.12 17.73
C MET A 177 -13.89 -16.54 17.16
N TYR A 178 -13.22 -17.58 17.67
CA TYR A 178 -13.32 -18.97 17.18
C TYR A 178 -13.18 -20.03 18.31
N PRO A 179 -14.21 -20.27 19.14
CA PRO A 179 -14.05 -20.98 20.42
C PRO A 179 -13.87 -22.51 20.40
N ALA A 180 -13.62 -23.18 19.26
CA ALA A 180 -13.81 -24.64 19.21
C ALA A 180 -12.81 -25.48 18.40
N ASP A 181 -11.60 -24.99 18.08
CA ASP A 181 -10.67 -25.82 17.31
C ASP A 181 -9.20 -25.65 17.75
N ARG A 182 -8.77 -26.54 18.66
CA ARG A 182 -7.50 -26.57 19.42
C ARG A 182 -6.24 -26.57 18.52
N ARG A 183 -5.89 -25.44 17.91
CA ARG A 183 -4.58 -25.20 17.30
C ARG A 183 -4.18 -23.75 17.51
N LYS A 184 -3.37 -23.52 18.57
CA LYS A 184 -2.31 -22.50 18.73
C LYS A 184 -2.50 -21.22 17.91
N ASP A 185 -2.79 -20.08 18.56
CA ASP A 185 -2.78 -18.71 18.03
C ASP A 185 -2.78 -18.65 16.50
N ARG A 186 -3.96 -18.81 15.87
CA ARG A 186 -4.05 -18.83 14.40
C ARG A 186 -3.67 -17.45 13.85
N CYS A 187 -2.40 -17.32 13.52
CA CYS A 187 -1.82 -16.29 12.68
C CYS A 187 -2.41 -16.43 11.27
N ILE A 188 -3.42 -15.62 10.94
CA ILE A 188 -4.08 -15.67 9.62
C ILE A 188 -3.37 -14.68 8.70
N PRO A 189 -2.92 -15.10 7.49
CA PRO A 189 -2.42 -14.17 6.49
C PRO A 189 -3.58 -13.30 5.99
N THR A 190 -3.50 -11.98 6.19
CA THR A 190 -4.55 -11.05 5.72
C THR A 190 -4.42 -10.74 4.23
N ALA A 191 -3.24 -10.95 3.65
CA ALA A 191 -2.94 -10.74 2.24
C ALA A 191 -2.23 -11.95 1.62
N PRO A 192 -2.83 -13.16 1.63
CA PRO A 192 -2.16 -14.40 1.20
C PRO A 192 -1.64 -14.32 -0.25
N GLU A 193 -2.39 -13.66 -1.13
CA GLU A 193 -2.01 -13.53 -2.54
C GLU A 193 -0.81 -12.60 -2.76
N ALA A 194 -0.56 -11.65 -1.85
CA ALA A 194 0.65 -10.83 -1.88
C ALA A 194 1.89 -11.67 -1.55
N GLY A 195 1.79 -12.54 -0.54
CA GLY A 195 2.84 -13.52 -0.23
C GLY A 195 3.09 -14.49 -1.40
N ASN A 196 2.02 -15.00 -2.01
CA ASN A 196 2.13 -15.87 -3.18
C ASN A 196 2.81 -15.18 -4.37
N SER A 197 2.48 -13.91 -4.62
CA SER A 197 3.06 -13.14 -5.73
C SER A 197 4.56 -12.97 -5.59
N VAL A 198 5.07 -12.72 -4.37
CA VAL A 198 6.52 -12.64 -4.10
C VAL A 198 7.20 -13.96 -4.46
N VAL A 199 6.67 -15.09 -3.98
CA VAL A 199 7.24 -16.41 -4.29
C VAL A 199 7.24 -16.66 -5.80
N ARG A 200 6.16 -16.33 -6.52
CA ARG A 200 6.09 -16.47 -7.98
C ARG A 200 7.12 -15.60 -8.71
N TYR A 201 7.41 -14.40 -8.22
CA TYR A 201 8.41 -13.52 -8.84
C TYR A 201 9.83 -13.98 -8.53
N ILE A 202 10.11 -14.40 -7.29
CA ILE A 202 11.39 -15.02 -6.93
C ILE A 202 11.62 -16.28 -7.77
N ARG A 203 10.60 -17.13 -7.96
CA ARG A 203 10.69 -18.31 -8.84
C ARG A 203 11.15 -17.96 -10.25
N ALA A 204 10.68 -16.85 -10.82
CA ALA A 204 11.07 -16.41 -12.15
C ALA A 204 12.54 -15.95 -12.20
N VAL A 205 13.00 -15.25 -11.16
CA VAL A 205 14.42 -14.85 -11.03
C VAL A 205 15.30 -16.10 -10.94
N PHE A 206 14.96 -17.06 -10.08
CA PHE A 206 15.71 -18.31 -9.95
C PHE A 206 15.69 -19.18 -11.20
N GLU A 207 14.59 -19.19 -11.97
CA GLU A 207 14.56 -19.95 -13.22
C GLU A 207 15.53 -19.38 -14.24
N TRP A 208 15.56 -18.04 -14.38
CA TRP A 208 16.54 -17.36 -15.22
C TRP A 208 17.98 -17.54 -14.68
N ALA A 209 18.17 -17.43 -13.37
CA ALA A 209 19.48 -17.56 -12.73
C ALA A 209 20.06 -18.98 -12.86
N LYS A 210 19.23 -20.02 -12.90
CA LYS A 210 19.72 -21.39 -13.18
C LYS A 210 20.39 -21.52 -14.54
N GLU A 211 19.92 -20.77 -15.53
CA GLU A 211 20.46 -20.81 -16.89
C GLU A 211 21.72 -19.95 -17.04
N GLN A 212 21.75 -18.79 -16.37
CA GLN A 212 22.86 -17.82 -16.52
C GLN A 212 23.94 -17.93 -15.44
N HIS A 213 23.56 -18.33 -14.23
CA HIS A 213 24.41 -18.38 -13.02
C HIS A 213 24.18 -19.69 -12.24
N PRO A 214 24.38 -20.87 -12.86
CA PRO A 214 24.10 -22.16 -12.21
C PRO A 214 24.87 -22.34 -10.89
N ASP A 215 26.12 -21.89 -10.82
CA ASP A 215 26.97 -22.01 -9.63
C ASP A 215 26.44 -21.20 -8.45
N ALA A 216 25.90 -20.00 -8.70
CA ALA A 216 25.38 -19.12 -7.65
C ALA A 216 24.11 -19.66 -6.98
N VAL A 217 23.33 -20.49 -7.69
CA VAL A 217 22.04 -21.03 -7.20
C VAL A 217 22.05 -22.54 -6.98
N ASP A 218 23.22 -23.18 -7.02
CA ASP A 218 23.36 -24.65 -6.89
C ASP A 218 22.52 -25.41 -7.95
N GLY A 219 22.38 -24.83 -9.16
CA GLY A 219 21.57 -25.36 -10.25
C GLY A 219 20.07 -25.53 -9.94
N ARG A 220 19.59 -25.04 -8.79
CA ARG A 220 18.25 -25.31 -8.25
C ARG A 220 17.41 -24.04 -8.10
N ASN A 221 16.09 -24.22 -8.15
CA ASN A 221 15.13 -23.16 -7.89
C ASN A 221 14.48 -23.39 -6.51
N TRP A 222 15.15 -22.91 -5.46
CA TRP A 222 14.70 -23.04 -4.06
C TRP A 222 13.30 -22.47 -3.82
N ALA A 223 12.81 -21.57 -4.68
CA ALA A 223 11.49 -20.99 -4.55
C ALA A 223 10.36 -21.98 -4.95
N ARG A 224 10.67 -23.07 -5.68
CA ARG A 224 9.68 -24.11 -6.02
C ARG A 224 9.23 -24.91 -4.81
N GLU A 225 10.12 -25.13 -3.84
CA GLU A 225 9.83 -25.85 -2.59
C GLU A 225 8.89 -25.07 -1.66
N VAL A 226 8.79 -23.76 -1.83
CA VAL A 226 7.92 -22.92 -1.00
C VAL A 226 6.45 -23.14 -1.36
N ARG A 227 5.71 -23.76 -0.45
CA ARG A 227 4.26 -23.93 -0.57
C ARG A 227 3.54 -22.59 -0.54
N LEU A 228 2.69 -22.36 -1.54
CA LEU A 228 1.83 -21.19 -1.64
C LEU A 228 0.64 -21.30 -0.68
N TYR A 229 0.14 -20.14 -0.20
CA TYR A 229 -1.13 -20.09 0.50
C TYR A 229 -2.28 -20.46 -0.44
N PRO A 230 -3.34 -21.13 0.04
CA PRO A 230 -4.52 -21.41 -0.76
C PRO A 230 -5.13 -20.09 -1.26
N SER A 231 -5.40 -20.00 -2.56
CA SER A 231 -6.08 -18.85 -3.12
C SER A 231 -7.57 -18.89 -2.73
N SER A 232 -8.14 -17.74 -2.35
CA SER A 232 -9.58 -17.64 -2.11
C SER A 232 -10.33 -17.98 -3.39
N ARG A 233 -11.19 -19.01 -3.33
CA ARG A 233 -12.16 -19.30 -4.39
C ARG A 233 -13.31 -18.29 -4.40
N SER A 234 -13.54 -17.61 -3.28
CA SER A 234 -14.52 -16.54 -3.18
C SER A 234 -13.94 -15.30 -3.87
N GLY A 235 -14.46 -15.01 -5.07
CA GLY A 235 -14.15 -13.80 -5.82
C GLY A 235 -14.75 -12.54 -5.19
N PHE A 236 -14.79 -11.45 -5.94
CA PHE A 236 -15.50 -10.25 -5.48
C PHE A 236 -17.01 -10.53 -5.44
N LYS A 237 -17.69 -10.06 -4.39
CA LYS A 237 -19.16 -10.14 -4.29
C LYS A 237 -19.79 -9.37 -5.45
N VAL A 238 -20.74 -10.01 -6.12
CA VAL A 238 -21.55 -9.40 -7.18
C VAL A 238 -22.51 -8.38 -6.56
N TRP A 239 -22.75 -7.27 -7.26
CA TRP A 239 -23.69 -6.25 -6.81
C TRP A 239 -25.13 -6.78 -6.88
N LYS A 240 -25.89 -6.56 -5.80
CA LYS A 240 -27.34 -6.80 -5.80
C LYS A 240 -28.07 -5.67 -6.52
N ALA A 241 -29.26 -5.95 -7.05
CA ALA A 241 -30.11 -4.95 -7.72
C ALA A 241 -30.39 -3.71 -6.83
N GLU A 242 -30.63 -3.92 -5.53
CA GLU A 242 -30.83 -2.84 -4.56
C GLU A 242 -29.59 -1.93 -4.41
N GLN A 243 -28.39 -2.52 -4.45
CA GLN A 243 -27.14 -1.78 -4.35
C GLN A 243 -26.87 -0.95 -5.61
N CYS A 244 -27.21 -1.52 -6.77
CA CYS A 244 -27.24 -0.78 -8.03
C CYS A 244 -28.19 0.42 -7.91
N ALA A 245 -29.46 0.20 -7.51
CA ALA A 245 -30.45 1.27 -7.38
C ALA A 245 -30.02 2.36 -6.38
N ALA A 246 -29.43 1.99 -5.24
CA ALA A 246 -28.92 2.94 -4.26
C ALA A 246 -27.75 3.79 -4.80
N TYR A 247 -26.85 3.17 -5.58
CA TYR A 247 -25.76 3.90 -6.24
C TYR A 247 -26.30 4.86 -7.30
N GLU A 248 -27.29 4.39 -8.07
CA GLU A 248 -27.98 5.14 -9.11
C GLU A 248 -28.74 6.36 -8.55
N ALA A 249 -29.37 6.23 -7.38
CA ALA A 249 -30.04 7.34 -6.69
C ALA A 249 -29.04 8.35 -6.10
N ARG A 250 -27.90 7.86 -5.57
CA ARG A 250 -26.83 8.71 -5.04
C ARG A 250 -26.08 9.48 -6.12
N HIS A 251 -25.98 8.90 -7.32
CA HIS A 251 -25.26 9.48 -8.46
C HIS A 251 -26.22 9.67 -9.64
N PRO A 252 -26.88 10.83 -9.74
CA PRO A 252 -27.75 11.16 -10.86
C PRO A 252 -27.02 11.18 -12.21
N ARG A 253 -27.79 11.07 -13.29
CA ARG A 253 -27.30 11.22 -14.67
C ARG A 253 -26.66 12.61 -14.85
N GLY A 254 -25.59 12.67 -15.64
CA GLY A 254 -24.75 13.86 -15.79
C GLY A 254 -23.54 13.90 -14.83
N THR A 255 -23.51 13.06 -13.79
CA THR A 255 -22.30 12.90 -12.96
C THR A 255 -21.31 11.93 -13.61
N LEU A 256 -20.02 12.19 -13.44
CA LEU A 256 -18.95 11.30 -13.93
C LEU A 256 -19.08 9.88 -13.35
N ALA A 257 -19.45 9.78 -12.06
CA ALA A 257 -19.67 8.52 -11.38
C ALA A 257 -20.78 7.70 -12.06
N ARG A 258 -21.89 8.34 -12.43
CA ARG A 258 -23.00 7.68 -13.13
C ARG A 258 -22.62 7.25 -14.54
N LEU A 259 -21.91 8.11 -15.28
CA LEU A 259 -21.43 7.78 -16.62
C LEU A 259 -20.53 6.53 -16.62
N VAL A 260 -19.52 6.49 -15.73
CA VAL A 260 -18.61 5.34 -15.64
C VAL A 260 -19.36 4.07 -15.22
N TYR A 261 -20.32 4.18 -14.29
CA TYR A 261 -21.16 3.07 -13.88
C TYR A 261 -22.00 2.52 -15.05
N ASP A 262 -22.70 3.39 -15.78
CA ASP A 262 -23.55 2.98 -16.91
C ASP A 262 -22.70 2.37 -18.03
N LEU A 263 -21.56 2.99 -18.39
CA LEU A 263 -20.64 2.43 -19.38
C LEU A 263 -20.14 1.05 -18.96
N ALA A 264 -19.70 0.87 -17.71
CA ALA A 264 -19.23 -0.44 -17.24
C ALA A 264 -20.35 -1.49 -17.21
N LYS A 265 -21.56 -1.11 -16.78
CA LYS A 265 -22.72 -2.00 -16.67
C LYS A 265 -23.22 -2.48 -18.03
N PHE A 266 -23.34 -1.57 -19.00
CA PHE A 266 -23.95 -1.89 -20.29
C PHE A 266 -22.95 -2.38 -21.34
N SER A 267 -21.68 -1.96 -21.28
CA SER A 267 -20.67 -2.47 -22.22
C SER A 267 -20.00 -3.77 -21.78
N GLY A 268 -20.04 -4.10 -20.48
CA GLY A 268 -19.32 -5.25 -19.91
C GLY A 268 -17.79 -5.16 -20.01
N GLN A 269 -17.24 -4.01 -20.40
CA GLN A 269 -15.81 -3.83 -20.63
C GLN A 269 -15.00 -3.74 -19.33
N ARG A 270 -13.69 -4.01 -19.42
CA ARG A 270 -12.80 -3.85 -18.25
C ARG A 270 -12.70 -2.38 -17.87
N VAL A 271 -12.47 -2.09 -16.59
CA VAL A 271 -12.33 -0.71 -16.09
C VAL A 271 -11.26 0.10 -16.83
N SER A 272 -10.18 -0.54 -17.30
CA SER A 272 -9.14 0.13 -18.09
C SER A 272 -9.60 0.52 -19.49
N ASP A 273 -10.56 -0.22 -20.03
CA ASP A 273 -11.04 -0.09 -21.39
C ASP A 273 -12.22 0.90 -21.40
N VAL A 274 -13.09 0.85 -20.38
CA VAL A 274 -14.13 1.88 -20.12
C VAL A 274 -13.52 3.29 -20.07
N ALA A 275 -12.35 3.44 -19.46
CA ALA A 275 -11.67 4.73 -19.38
C ALA A 275 -11.14 5.25 -20.75
N ARG A 276 -11.11 4.39 -21.77
CA ARG A 276 -10.65 4.72 -23.13
C ARG A 276 -11.80 4.85 -24.12
N LEU A 277 -12.99 4.36 -23.78
CA LEU A 277 -14.18 4.49 -24.62
C LEU A 277 -14.46 5.98 -24.85
N GLY A 278 -14.62 6.34 -26.12
CA GLY A 278 -14.96 7.69 -26.53
C GLY A 278 -15.85 7.68 -27.77
N PRO A 279 -16.46 8.82 -28.11
CA PRO A 279 -17.37 8.92 -29.25
C PRO A 279 -16.72 8.53 -30.58
N HIS A 280 -15.40 8.73 -30.73
CA HIS A 280 -14.63 8.36 -31.92
C HIS A 280 -14.53 6.84 -32.18
N MET A 281 -14.98 6.01 -31.23
CA MET A 281 -15.04 4.55 -31.39
C MET A 281 -16.45 4.07 -31.78
N LEU A 282 -17.37 4.98 -32.05
CA LEU A 282 -18.75 4.71 -32.44
C LEU A 282 -18.93 5.18 -33.88
N ASP A 283 -19.21 4.25 -34.79
CA ASP A 283 -19.51 4.58 -36.19
C ASP A 283 -21.00 4.83 -36.40
N HIS A 284 -21.86 3.95 -35.86
CA HIS A 284 -23.31 4.07 -35.94
C HIS A 284 -23.97 3.71 -34.60
N ASP A 285 -25.03 4.43 -34.23
CA ASP A 285 -25.91 4.06 -33.13
C ASP A 285 -26.82 2.87 -33.49
N TYR A 286 -27.58 2.38 -32.50
CA TYR A 286 -28.56 1.29 -32.73
C TYR A 286 -29.70 1.68 -33.70
N LYS A 287 -29.78 2.95 -34.10
CA LYS A 287 -30.70 3.48 -35.11
C LYS A 287 -30.03 3.72 -36.46
N GLY A 288 -28.77 3.31 -36.62
CA GLY A 288 -28.02 3.42 -37.88
C GLY A 288 -27.54 4.83 -38.22
N ARG A 289 -27.47 5.74 -37.25
CA ARG A 289 -26.99 7.12 -37.42
C ARG A 289 -25.57 7.29 -36.92
#